data_AF-A0A0R3SDR5-F1
#
_entry.id   AF-A0A0R3SDR5-F1
#
_cell.length_a   1.000
_cell.length_b   1.000
_cell.length_c   1.000
_cell.angle_alpha   90.00
_cell.angle_beta   90.00
_cell.angle_gamma   90.00
#
_symmetry.space_group_name_H-M   'P 1'
#
loop_
_entity.id
_entity.type
_entity.pdbx_description
1 polymer ?
#
loop_
_entity_poly.entity_id
_entity_poly.type
_entity_poly.pdbx_seq_one_letter_code
_entity_poly.pdbx_strand_id
1 'polypeptide(L)'
;MDCDTTVLDSIEAVRAYIENCFANNSQRENFQKVLEEHVEIGNSNSAWLNSFLVGLTFVYILMICIGFTGNILVIIVVICNRTMRASPRNLFIFNLAVSDLILCIVTQPLNIYRILSTRHGWQLGLPMCKLFSMVQATNVYVSSMSITAIALDRFRN
;
A
#
# COMPACT_ATOMS: atom_id res chain seq x y z
N MET A 1 0.31 -15.98 -2.45
CA MET A 1 1.09 -14.75 -2.69
C MET A 1 2.31 -14.89 -1.81
N ASP A 2 3.39 -15.41 -2.37
CA ASP A 2 4.61 -15.67 -1.60
C ASP A 2 5.33 -14.35 -1.36
N CYS A 3 5.60 -14.06 -0.10
CA CYS A 3 6.15 -12.78 0.34
C CYS A 3 7.69 -12.72 0.27
N ASP A 4 8.33 -13.84 -0.09
CA ASP A 4 9.79 -14.00 -0.01
C ASP A 4 10.51 -13.97 -1.37
N THR A 5 9.83 -14.28 -2.48
CA THR A 5 10.50 -14.41 -3.78
C THR A 5 10.66 -13.06 -4.47
N THR A 6 11.90 -12.67 -4.79
CA THR A 6 12.16 -11.46 -5.58
C THR A 6 12.21 -11.75 -7.08
N VAL A 7 12.09 -10.69 -7.88
CA VAL A 7 12.25 -10.77 -9.34
C VAL A 7 13.68 -11.18 -9.71
N LEU A 8 14.67 -10.77 -8.92
CA LEU A 8 16.08 -11.15 -9.11
C LEU A 8 16.29 -12.65 -8.92
N ASP A 9 15.74 -13.22 -7.85
CA ASP A 9 15.85 -14.68 -7.58
C ASP A 9 15.26 -15.50 -8.73
N SER A 10 14.14 -15.01 -9.30
CA SER A 10 13.48 -15.67 -10.43
C SER A 10 14.35 -15.64 -11.70
N ILE A 11 14.98 -14.49 -11.99
CA ILE A 11 15.86 -14.34 -13.17
C ILE A 11 17.12 -15.19 -13.02
N GLU A 12 17.72 -15.20 -11.83
CA GLU A 12 18.90 -16.02 -11.55
C GLU A 12 18.58 -17.52 -11.65
N ALA A 13 17.43 -17.96 -11.13
CA ALA A 13 16.97 -19.33 -11.25
C ALA A 13 16.78 -19.75 -12.72
N VAL A 14 16.19 -18.88 -13.56
CA VAL A 14 16.02 -19.17 -14.99
C VAL A 14 17.37 -19.19 -15.73
N ARG A 15 18.28 -18.26 -15.41
CA ARG A 15 19.64 -18.26 -15.99
C ARG A 15 20.37 -19.56 -15.64
N ALA A 16 20.37 -19.97 -14.38
CA ALA A 16 20.97 -21.22 -13.92
C ALA A 16 20.31 -22.45 -14.58
N TYR A 17 18.99 -22.42 -14.77
CA TYR A 17 18.27 -23.49 -15.47
C TYR A 17 18.74 -23.61 -16.93
N ILE A 18 18.88 -22.51 -17.65
CA ILE A 18 19.35 -22.51 -19.05
C ILE A 18 20.77 -23.08 -19.13
N GLU A 19 21.67 -22.69 -18.22
CA GLU A 19 23.04 -23.20 -18.20
C GLU A 19 23.13 -24.69 -17.90
N ASN A 20 22.34 -25.18 -16.95
CA ASN A 20 22.34 -26.59 -16.55
C ASN A 20 21.59 -27.51 -17.53
N CYS A 21 20.59 -27.00 -18.26
CA CYS A 21 19.76 -27.80 -19.16
C CYS A 21 20.36 -27.92 -20.57
N PHE A 22 21.01 -26.87 -21.07
CA PHE A 22 21.49 -26.82 -22.46
C PHE A 22 23.01 -26.94 -22.57
N ALA A 23 23.48 -28.14 -22.95
CA ALA A 23 24.89 -28.39 -23.25
C ALA A 23 25.35 -27.77 -24.59
N ASN A 24 24.43 -27.50 -25.52
CA ASN A 24 24.75 -26.86 -26.81
C ASN A 24 24.84 -25.33 -26.66
N ASN A 25 26.02 -24.78 -26.94
CA ASN A 25 26.30 -23.35 -26.86
C ASN A 25 25.31 -22.49 -27.66
N SER A 26 24.93 -22.92 -28.87
CA SER A 26 24.00 -22.16 -29.72
C SER A 26 22.58 -22.11 -29.14
N GLN A 27 22.11 -23.21 -28.54
CA GLN A 27 20.80 -23.25 -27.89
C GLN A 27 20.80 -22.36 -26.64
N ARG A 28 21.85 -22.45 -25.81
CA ARG A 28 22.01 -21.60 -24.62
C ARG A 28 21.98 -20.12 -24.98
N GLU A 29 22.73 -19.69 -25.99
CA GLU A 29 22.76 -18.29 -26.45
C GLU A 29 21.39 -17.82 -26.95
N ASN A 30 20.67 -18.64 -27.71
CA ASN A 30 19.34 -18.29 -28.19
C ASN A 30 18.35 -18.09 -27.04
N PHE A 31 18.33 -19.01 -26.06
CA PHE A 31 17.46 -18.88 -24.89
C PHE A 31 17.87 -17.73 -23.97
N GLN A 32 19.17 -17.47 -23.80
CA GLN A 32 19.65 -16.31 -23.05
C GLN A 32 19.19 -15.00 -23.69
N LYS A 33 19.24 -14.87 -25.02
CA LYS A 33 18.71 -13.68 -25.72
C LYS A 33 17.22 -13.47 -25.49
N VAL A 34 16.42 -14.53 -25.56
CA VAL A 34 14.97 -14.44 -25.27
C VAL A 34 14.72 -14.02 -23.82
N LEU A 35 15.49 -14.57 -22.87
CA LEU A 35 15.41 -14.16 -21.47
C LEU A 35 15.78 -12.68 -21.30
N GLU A 36 16.86 -12.23 -21.93
CA GLU A 36 17.32 -10.83 -21.88
C GLU A 36 16.28 -9.88 -22.47
N GLU A 37 15.65 -10.24 -23.59
CA GLU A 37 14.54 -9.48 -24.18
C GLU A 37 13.37 -9.33 -23.19
N HIS A 38 12.96 -10.43 -22.54
CA HIS A 38 11.91 -10.38 -21.53
C HIS A 38 12.31 -9.56 -20.29
N VAL A 39 13.56 -9.64 -19.86
CA VAL A 39 14.10 -8.83 -18.76
C VAL A 39 14.07 -7.34 -19.13
N GLU A 40 14.41 -6.98 -20.37
CA GLU A 40 14.38 -5.60 -20.84
C GLU A 40 12.96 -5.03 -20.89
N ILE A 41 11.99 -5.81 -21.42
CA ILE A 41 10.57 -5.46 -21.39
C ILE A 41 10.10 -5.26 -19.94
N GLY A 42 10.46 -6.19 -19.05
CA GLY A 42 10.16 -6.10 -17.63
C GLY A 42 10.75 -4.84 -16.98
N ASN A 43 12.00 -4.50 -17.30
CA ASN A 43 12.68 -3.33 -16.76
C ASN A 43 12.04 -2.02 -17.25
N SER A 44 11.66 -1.94 -18.53
CA SER A 44 10.91 -0.81 -19.09
C SER A 44 9.58 -0.60 -18.35
N ASN A 45 8.78 -1.66 -18.19
CA ASN A 45 7.53 -1.61 -17.43
C ASN A 45 7.77 -1.17 -15.97
N SER A 46 8.87 -1.62 -15.37
CA SER A 46 9.25 -1.25 -14.01
C SER A 46 9.58 0.23 -13.83
N ALA A 47 10.09 0.91 -14.88
CA ALA A 47 10.40 2.34 -14.85
C ALA A 47 9.12 3.18 -14.81
N TRP A 48 8.14 2.85 -15.65
CA TRP A 48 6.81 3.46 -15.61
C TRP A 48 6.13 3.25 -14.26
N LEU A 49 6.22 2.03 -13.73
CA LEU A 49 5.71 1.71 -12.39
C LEU A 49 6.39 2.55 -11.32
N ASN A 50 7.73 2.68 -11.31
CA ASN A 50 8.42 3.52 -10.33
C ASN A 50 7.94 4.97 -10.36
N SER A 51 7.79 5.56 -11.54
CA SER A 51 7.27 6.93 -11.68
C SER A 51 5.87 7.07 -11.08
N PHE A 52 5.01 6.08 -11.31
CA PHE A 52 3.68 6.02 -10.69
C PHE A 52 3.76 5.84 -9.17
N LEU A 53 4.64 4.97 -8.67
CA LEU A 53 4.83 4.70 -7.24
C LEU A 53 5.34 5.93 -6.48
N VAL A 54 6.21 6.75 -7.09
CA VAL A 54 6.65 8.04 -6.52
C VAL A 54 5.46 8.98 -6.38
N GLY A 55 4.61 9.09 -7.41
CA GLY A 55 3.39 9.86 -7.35
C GLY A 55 2.44 9.39 -6.23
N LEU A 56 2.23 8.08 -6.11
CA LEU A 56 1.42 7.50 -5.03
C LEU A 56 2.00 7.80 -3.65
N THR A 57 3.32 7.73 -3.49
CA THR A 57 3.99 8.05 -2.22
C THR A 57 3.71 9.49 -1.81
N PHE A 58 3.77 10.43 -2.75
CA PHE A 58 3.44 11.83 -2.50
C PHE A 58 1.97 12.01 -2.08
N VAL A 59 1.04 11.34 -2.76
CA VAL A 59 -0.39 11.35 -2.40
C VAL A 59 -0.61 10.80 -0.99
N TYR A 60 0.06 9.70 -0.61
CA TYR A 60 -0.06 9.15 0.74
C TYR A 60 0.47 10.10 1.82
N ILE A 61 1.59 10.79 1.56
CA ILE A 61 2.11 11.81 2.47
C ILE A 61 1.10 12.95 2.64
N LEU A 62 0.50 13.44 1.55
CA LEU A 62 -0.54 14.46 1.62
C LEU A 62 -1.77 13.98 2.41
N MET A 63 -2.21 12.75 2.19
CA MET A 63 -3.32 12.14 2.93
C MET A 63 -3.02 12.05 4.43
N ILE A 64 -1.79 11.68 4.82
CA ILE A 64 -1.37 11.68 6.21
C ILE A 64 -1.46 13.10 6.78
N CYS A 65 -0.91 14.12 6.10
CA CYS A 65 -0.91 15.49 6.59
C CYS A 65 -2.34 16.06 6.75
N ILE A 66 -3.17 15.89 5.72
CA ILE A 66 -4.56 16.38 5.71
C ILE A 66 -5.40 15.61 6.73
N GLY A 67 -5.31 14.28 6.74
CA GLY A 67 -6.05 13.42 7.65
C GLY A 67 -5.67 13.64 9.11
N PHE A 68 -4.37 13.79 9.40
CA PHE A 68 -3.89 14.10 10.75
C PHE A 68 -4.42 15.45 11.23
N THR A 69 -4.29 16.50 10.40
CA THR A 69 -4.74 17.85 10.75
C THR A 69 -6.26 17.92 10.94
N GLY A 70 -7.03 17.33 10.01
CA GLY A 70 -8.49 17.32 10.05
C GLY A 70 -9.03 16.56 11.25
N ASN A 71 -8.53 15.35 11.51
CA ASN A 71 -9.03 14.52 12.60
C ASN A 71 -8.61 15.06 13.98
N ILE A 72 -7.43 15.67 14.12
CA ILE A 72 -7.06 16.38 15.36
C ILE A 72 -8.01 17.56 15.61
N LEU A 73 -8.33 18.34 14.58
CA LEU A 73 -9.24 19.47 14.74
C LEU A 73 -10.64 19.02 15.19
N VAL A 74 -11.15 17.91 14.63
CA VAL A 74 -12.41 17.28 15.09
C VAL A 74 -12.33 16.87 16.56
N ILE A 75 -11.24 16.22 16.98
CA ILE A 75 -11.02 15.84 18.38
C ILE A 75 -11.02 17.07 19.29
N ILE A 76 -10.30 18.14 18.91
CA ILE A 76 -10.23 19.39 19.67
C ILE A 76 -11.64 19.99 19.81
N VAL A 77 -12.40 20.11 18.72
CA VAL A 77 -13.75 20.70 18.73
C VAL A 77 -14.70 19.89 19.63
N VAL A 78 -14.64 18.57 19.58
CA VAL A 78 -15.49 17.68 20.41
C VAL A 78 -15.11 17.77 21.89
N ILE A 79 -13.81 17.85 22.21
CA ILE A 79 -13.34 17.98 23.60
C ILE A 79 -13.64 19.37 24.17
N CYS A 80 -13.41 20.45 23.41
CA CYS A 80 -13.61 21.83 23.87
C CYS A 80 -15.08 22.18 24.13
N ASN A 81 -16.04 21.59 23.43
CA ASN A 81 -17.47 21.85 23.64
C ASN A 81 -18.11 20.88 24.65
N ARG A 82 -18.28 21.31 25.91
CA ARG A 82 -18.95 20.51 26.97
C ARG A 82 -20.38 20.10 26.61
N THR A 83 -21.15 20.94 25.91
CA THR A 83 -22.53 20.65 25.47
C THR A 83 -22.59 19.59 24.37
N MET A 84 -21.53 19.46 23.56
CA MET A 84 -21.43 18.44 22.51
C MET A 84 -21.07 17.07 23.07
N ARG A 85 -20.31 16.99 24.17
CA ARG A 85 -19.85 15.73 24.78
C ARG A 85 -20.98 14.80 25.25
N ALA A 86 -22.17 15.32 25.51
CA ALA A 86 -23.31 14.58 26.06
C ALA A 86 -24.20 13.90 25.00
N SER A 87 -23.97 14.15 23.71
CA SER A 87 -24.80 13.57 22.64
C SER A 87 -24.13 12.32 22.04
N PRO A 88 -24.85 11.18 21.89
CA PRO A 88 -24.28 9.93 21.35
C PRO A 88 -23.67 10.08 19.93
N ARG A 89 -24.13 11.08 19.17
CA ARG A 89 -23.57 11.44 17.85
C ARG A 89 -22.11 11.89 17.93
N ASN A 90 -21.74 12.63 18.97
CA ASN A 90 -20.40 13.20 19.11
C ASN A 90 -19.39 12.16 19.65
N LEU A 91 -19.87 11.14 20.36
CA LEU A 91 -19.07 9.95 20.72
C LEU A 91 -18.72 9.12 19.48
N PHE A 92 -19.66 8.96 18.55
CA PHE A 92 -19.41 8.32 17.26
C PHE A 92 -18.39 9.10 16.41
N ILE A 93 -18.54 10.42 16.30
CA ILE A 93 -17.60 11.29 15.56
C ILE A 93 -16.20 11.26 16.19
N PHE A 94 -16.11 11.26 17.52
CA PHE A 94 -14.83 11.13 18.21
C PHE A 94 -14.16 9.79 17.93
N ASN A 95 -14.90 8.68 18.03
CA ASN A 95 -14.37 7.35 17.75
C ASN A 95 -13.91 7.20 16.28
N LEU A 96 -14.65 7.82 15.35
CA LEU A 96 -14.25 7.89 13.95
C LEU A 96 -12.93 8.64 13.77
N ALA A 97 -12.81 9.84 14.37
CA ALA A 97 -11.58 10.64 14.29
C ALA A 97 -10.36 9.93 14.91
N VAL A 98 -10.54 9.21 16.02
CA VAL A 98 -9.46 8.38 16.62
C VAL A 98 -9.08 7.24 15.68
N SER A 99 -10.06 6.57 15.07
CA SER A 99 -9.80 5.48 14.11
C SER A 99 -9.03 5.98 12.89
N ASP A 100 -9.41 7.14 12.34
CA ASP A 100 -8.73 7.75 11.20
C ASP A 100 -7.30 8.19 11.53
N LEU A 101 -7.02 8.64 12.76
CA LEU A 101 -5.64 8.92 13.20
C LEU A 101 -4.79 7.65 13.28
N ILE A 102 -5.36 6.55 13.81
CA ILE A 102 -4.67 5.25 13.83
C ILE A 102 -4.34 4.81 12.40
N LEU A 103 -5.28 4.95 11.46
CA LEU A 103 -5.05 4.64 10.06
C LEU A 103 -3.97 5.54 9.45
N CYS A 104 -3.99 6.84 9.71
CA CYS A 104 -2.98 7.77 9.21
C CYS A 104 -1.57 7.43 9.71
N ILE A 105 -1.42 7.06 10.99
CA ILE A 105 -0.10 6.88 11.63
C ILE A 105 0.44 5.45 11.45
N VAL A 106 -0.43 4.44 11.37
CA VAL A 106 -0.01 3.04 11.31
C VAL A 106 -0.14 2.49 9.89
N THR A 107 -1.31 2.64 9.28
CA THR A 107 -1.61 2.03 7.98
C THR A 107 -0.88 2.70 6.83
N GLN A 108 -0.81 4.04 6.81
CA GLN A 108 -0.19 4.74 5.69
C GLN A 108 1.34 4.53 5.60
N PRO A 109 2.12 4.56 6.70
CA PRO A 109 3.54 4.23 6.64
C PRO A 109 3.80 2.78 6.20
N LEU A 110 2.96 1.84 6.63
CA LEU A 110 3.04 0.44 6.18
C LEU A 110 2.76 0.31 4.67
N ASN A 111 1.83 1.09 4.12
CA ASN A 111 1.57 1.13 2.68
C ASN A 111 2.80 1.62 1.90
N ILE A 112 3.43 2.70 2.37
CA ILE A 112 4.66 3.24 1.75
C ILE A 112 5.78 2.20 1.83
N TYR A 113 5.98 1.59 3.00
CA TYR A 113 6.99 0.55 3.18
C TYR A 113 6.79 -0.62 2.21
N ARG A 114 5.55 -1.09 2.01
CA ARG A 114 5.27 -2.15 1.04
C ARG A 114 5.61 -1.71 -0.38
N ILE A 115 5.18 -0.51 -0.77
CA ILE A 115 5.43 0.03 -2.11
C ILE A 115 6.94 0.03 -2.39
N LEU A 116 7.73 0.55 -1.45
CA LEU A 116 9.19 0.58 -1.55
C LEU A 116 9.83 -0.81 -1.52
N SER A 117 9.26 -1.74 -0.75
CA SER A 117 9.79 -3.10 -0.59
C SER A 117 9.34 -4.07 -1.69
N THR A 118 8.52 -3.63 -2.64
CA THR A 118 8.03 -4.50 -3.74
C THR A 118 9.16 -5.13 -4.56
N ARG A 119 10.32 -4.46 -4.67
CA ARG A 119 11.50 -4.99 -5.38
C ARG A 119 12.42 -5.86 -4.53
N HIS A 120 12.48 -5.59 -3.23
CA HIS A 120 13.44 -6.22 -2.30
C HIS A 120 12.83 -7.36 -1.48
N GLY A 121 11.57 -7.72 -1.75
CA GLY A 121 10.84 -8.72 -0.96
C GLY A 121 10.37 -8.17 0.38
N TRP A 122 9.46 -8.90 1.03
CA TRP A 122 8.88 -8.48 2.29
C TRP A 122 9.76 -8.89 3.49
N GLN A 123 10.40 -7.92 4.13
CA GLN A 123 11.37 -8.19 5.21
C GLN A 123 10.77 -8.22 6.62
N LEU A 124 9.50 -7.84 6.80
CA LEU A 124 8.83 -7.81 8.12
C LEU A 124 8.25 -9.18 8.55
N GLY A 125 8.54 -10.23 7.77
CA GLY A 125 8.09 -11.60 8.02
C GLY A 125 6.62 -11.88 7.67
N LEU A 126 6.29 -13.17 7.61
CA LEU A 126 4.98 -13.68 7.21
C LEU A 126 3.76 -13.10 7.97
N PRO A 127 3.77 -12.93 9.32
CA PRO A 127 2.61 -12.39 10.02
C PRO A 127 2.30 -10.95 9.61
N MET A 128 3.32 -10.12 9.40
CA MET A 128 3.13 -8.74 8.95
C MET A 128 2.68 -8.67 7.49
N CYS A 129 3.11 -9.60 6.65
CA CYS A 129 2.63 -9.73 5.26
C CYS A 129 1.11 -10.02 5.21
N LYS A 130 0.63 -10.93 6.06
CA LYS A 130 -0.81 -11.22 6.18
C LYS A 130 -1.58 -10.05 6.80
N LEU A 131 -1.07 -9.47 7.89
CA LEU A 131 -1.68 -8.33 8.56
C LEU A 131 -1.86 -7.16 7.60
N PHE A 132 -0.84 -6.89 6.79
CA PHE A 132 -0.89 -5.85 5.77
C PHE A 132 -2.03 -6.08 4.76
N SER A 133 -2.24 -7.33 4.34
CA SER A 133 -3.33 -7.68 3.42
C SER A 133 -4.70 -7.42 4.05
N MET A 134 -4.86 -7.69 5.35
CA MET A 134 -6.07 -7.35 6.10
C MET A 134 -6.25 -5.83 6.20
N VAL A 135 -5.18 -5.09 6.46
CA VAL A 135 -5.19 -3.63 6.57
C VAL A 135 -5.63 -2.96 5.26
N GLN A 136 -5.25 -3.49 4.10
CA GLN A 136 -5.77 -2.98 2.82
C GLN A 136 -7.29 -3.17 2.69
N ALA A 137 -7.81 -4.33 3.08
CA ALA A 137 -9.25 -4.58 3.07
C ALA A 137 -9.99 -3.62 4.01
N THR A 138 -9.41 -3.35 5.18
CA THR A 138 -9.94 -2.34 6.12
C THR A 138 -9.95 -0.94 5.53
N ASN A 139 -8.88 -0.54 4.82
CA ASN A 139 -8.81 0.80 4.21
C ASN A 139 -9.89 1.01 3.13
N VAL A 140 -10.16 -0.01 2.32
CA VAL A 140 -11.27 0.01 1.35
C VAL A 140 -12.61 0.17 2.07
N TYR A 141 -12.83 -0.61 3.14
CA TYR A 141 -14.05 -0.53 3.94
C TYR A 141 -14.25 0.86 4.57
N VAL A 142 -13.19 1.46 5.12
CA VAL A 142 -13.21 2.82 5.68
C VAL A 142 -13.51 3.85 4.60
N SER A 143 -12.87 3.76 3.43
CA SER A 143 -13.17 4.65 2.31
C SER A 143 -14.65 4.58 1.89
N SER A 144 -15.23 3.38 1.83
CA SER A 144 -16.65 3.20 1.54
C SER A 144 -17.53 3.85 2.61
N MET A 145 -17.20 3.65 3.89
CA MET A 145 -17.93 4.27 5.01
C MET A 145 -17.84 5.80 4.98
N SER A 146 -16.69 6.38 4.66
CA SER A 146 -16.51 7.83 4.53
C SER A 146 -17.37 8.40 3.40
N ILE A 147 -17.45 7.73 2.25
CA ILE A 147 -18.33 8.13 1.14
C ILE A 147 -19.81 8.05 1.58
N THR A 148 -20.20 6.99 2.29
CA THR A 148 -21.55 6.84 2.84
C THR A 148 -21.87 7.95 3.84
N ALA A 149 -20.92 8.32 4.71
CA ALA A 149 -21.10 9.40 5.67
C ALA A 149 -21.30 10.76 4.98
N ILE A 150 -20.51 11.06 3.93
CA ILE A 150 -20.69 12.27 3.11
C ILE A 150 -22.07 12.28 2.44
N ALA A 151 -22.51 11.13 1.90
CA ALA A 151 -23.83 11.02 1.29
C ALA A 151 -24.95 11.27 2.31
N LEU A 152 -24.85 10.67 3.51
CA LEU A 152 -25.83 10.85 4.59
C LEU A 152 -25.89 12.30 5.10
N ASP A 153 -24.76 13.00 5.19
CA ASP A 153 -24.73 14.42 5.54
C ASP A 153 -25.52 15.26 4.53
N ARG A 154 -25.34 14.97 3.24
CA ARG A 154 -26.11 15.58 2.14
C ARG A 154 -27.61 15.26 2.15
N PHE A 155 -28.02 14.13 2.70
CA PHE A 155 -29.44 13.76 2.83
C PHE A 155 -30.12 14.42 4.03
N ARG A 156 -29.35 14.90 5.01
CA ARG A 156 -29.86 15.54 6.21
C ARG A 156 -29.99 17.07 6.09
N ASN A 157 -29.30 17.67 5.12
CA ASN A 157 -29.49 19.05 4.67
C ASN A 157 -30.48 19.10 3.50
#